data_AF-A0A3M0XZ53-F1
#
_entry.id   AF-A0A3M0XZ53-F1
#
_cell.length_a   1.000
_cell.length_b   1.000
_cell.length_c   1.000
_cell.angle_alpha   90.00
_cell.angle_beta   90.00
_cell.angle_gamma   90.00
#
_symmetry.space_group_name_H-M   'P 1'
#
loop_
_entity.id
_entity.type
_entity.pdbx_description
1 polymer ?
#
loop_
_entity_poly.entity_id
_entity_poly.type
_entity_poly.pdbx_seq_one_letter_code
_entity_poly.pdbx_strand_id
1 'polypeptide(L)' 'MHVLAVIPARGGSKGIPHKNLRPLDGIPLVVHSIRAAQK' A
#
# COMPACT_ATOMS: atom_id res chain seq x y z
N MET A 1 -1.23 -24.66 -3.29
CA MET A 1 -1.28 -23.67 -4.40
C MET A 1 -0.71 -22.37 -3.86
N HIS A 2 0.30 -21.80 -4.52
CA HIS A 2 0.91 -20.55 -4.09
C HIS A 2 0.48 -19.44 -5.03
N VAL A 3 -0.07 -18.37 -4.47
CA VAL A 3 -0.50 -17.18 -5.21
C VAL A 3 0.40 -16.02 -4.80
N LEU A 4 1.05 -15.38 -5.77
CA LEU A 4 1.88 -14.21 -5.55
C LEU A 4 1.05 -12.94 -5.78
N ALA A 5 0.97 -12.09 -4.76
CA ALA A 5 0.41 -10.74 -4.86
C ALA A 5 1.54 -9.71 -5.00
N VAL A 6 1.40 -8.77 -5.95
CA VAL A 6 2.34 -7.67 -6.18
C VAL A 6 1.62 -6.34 -5.98
N ILE A 7 2.14 -5.49 -5.10
CA ILE A 7 1.56 -4.17 -4.77
C ILE A 7 2.58 -3.08 -5.17
N PRO A 8 2.45 -2.45 -6.34
CA PRO A 8 3.40 -1.45 -6.80
C PRO A 8 3.23 -0.12 -6.05
N ALA A 9 4.17 0.20 -5.16
CA ALA A 9 4.17 1.42 -4.35
C ALA A 9 5.26 2.42 -4.82
N ARG A 10 4.99 3.13 -5.91
CA ARG A 10 5.92 4.14 -6.47
C ARG A 10 6.30 5.22 -5.44
N GLY A 11 7.56 5.65 -5.45
CA GLY A 11 8.07 6.72 -4.58
C GLY A 11 7.52 8.11 -4.93
N GLY A 12 7.49 8.47 -6.22
CA GLY A 12 6.99 9.75 -6.71
C GLY A 12 5.47 9.77 -6.90
N SER A 13 4.74 10.34 -5.95
CA SER A 13 3.28 10.50 -6.08
C SER A 13 2.95 11.90 -6.61
N LYS A 14 2.18 11.98 -7.71
CA LYS A 14 1.79 13.28 -8.33
C LYS A 14 0.88 14.13 -7.45
N GLY A 15 -0.06 13.50 -6.73
CA GLY A 15 -1.00 14.19 -5.84
C GLY A 15 -0.41 14.46 -4.47
N ILE A 16 -0.37 13.42 -3.63
CA ILE A 16 0.21 13.52 -2.28
C ILE A 16 1.60 12.88 -2.31
N PRO A 17 2.70 13.62 -2.11
CA PRO A 17 4.04 13.05 -2.02
C PRO A 17 4.09 11.88 -1.02
N HIS A 18 4.70 10.77 -1.44
CA HIS A 18 4.82 9.53 -0.66
C HIS A 18 3.49 8.99 -0.11
N LYS A 19 2.38 9.13 -0.86
CA LYS A 19 1.02 8.72 -0.42
C LYS A 19 0.96 7.32 0.21
N ASN A 20 1.71 6.36 -0.31
CA ASN A 20 1.71 4.97 0.17
C ASN A 20 2.27 4.82 1.60
N LEU A 21 3.11 5.77 2.06
CA LEU A 21 3.66 5.82 3.42
C LEU A 21 2.84 6.68 4.38
N ARG A 22 1.95 7.53 3.85
CA ARG A 22 1.11 8.40 4.67
C ARG A 22 0.09 7.57 5.47
N PRO A 23 -0.21 7.94 6.72
CA PRO A 23 -1.23 7.25 7.51
C PRO A 23 -2.63 7.51 6.94
N LEU A 24 -3.41 6.45 6.82
CA LEU A 24 -4.86 6.43 6.63
C LEU A 24 -5.43 5.66 7.83
N ASP A 25 -6.19 6.35 8.68
CA ASP A 25 -6.71 5.79 9.94
C ASP A 25 -5.60 5.22 10.84
N GLY A 26 -4.56 6.04 11.07
CA GLY A 26 -3.42 5.68 11.93
C GLY A 26 -2.43 4.68 11.33
N ILE A 27 -2.68 4.14 10.13
CA ILE A 27 -1.87 3.06 9.53
C ILE A 27 -1.45 3.45 8.11
N PRO A 28 -0.21 3.18 7.65
CA PRO A 28 0.21 3.55 6.31
C PRO A 28 -0.70 2.98 5.21
N LEU A 29 -1.01 3.78 4.19
CA LEU A 29 -1.94 3.39 3.13
C LEU A 29 -1.62 2.02 2.51
N VAL A 30 -0.33 1.74 2.25
CA VAL A 30 0.09 0.46 1.64
C VAL A 30 -0.22 -0.76 2.52
N VAL A 31 -0.25 -0.60 3.85
CA VAL A 31 -0.53 -1.70 4.79
C VAL A 31 -1.97 -2.18 4.66
N HIS A 32 -2.91 -1.29 4.33
CA HIS A 32 -4.29 -1.68 4.04
C HIS A 32 -4.35 -2.64 2.84
N SER A 33 -3.62 -2.37 1.76
CA SER A 33 -3.55 -3.25 0.59
C SER A 33 -2.87 -4.59 0.91
N ILE A 34 -1.81 -4.57 1.73
CA ILE A 34 -1.14 -5.81 2.18
C ILE A 34 -2.11 -6.69 2.96
N ARG A 35 -2.84 -6.12 3.93
CA ARG A 35 -3.82 -6.85 4.74
C ARG A 35 -4.98 -7.39 3.90
N ALA A 36 -5.41 -6.65 2.88
CA ALA A 36 -6.44 -7.12 1.96
C ALA A 36 -5.97 -8.32 1.13
N ALA A 37 -4.69 -8.34 0.72
CA ALA A 37 -4.11 -9.44 -0.06
C ALA A 37 -3.80 -10.71 0.78
N GLN A 38 -3.80 -10.60 2.12
CA GLN A 38 -3.57 -11.70 3.04
C GLN A 38 -4.86 -12.42 3.48
N LYS A 39 -6.03 -11.84 3.19
CA LYS A 39 -7.34 -12.45 3.47
C LYS A 39 -7.78 -13.31 2.29
#